data_AF-A4ENR8-F1
#
_entry.id   AF-A4ENR8-F1
#
_cell.length_a   1.000
_cell.length_b   1.000
_cell.length_c   1.000
_cell.angle_alpha   90.00
_cell.angle_beta   90.00
_cell.angle_gamma   90.00
#
_symmetry.space_group_name_H-M   'P 1'
#
loop_
_entity.id
_entity.type
_entity.pdbx_description
1 polymer ?
#
loop_
_entity_poly.entity_id
_entity_poly.type
_entity_poly.pdbx_seq_one_letter_code
_entity_poly.pdbx_strand_id
1 'polypeptide(L)'
;MNGTFLSQNLDLSAQFETRVQDVLDPARAAAFQIALGREPDVTMGAALPPFFHQLYFWTPQPPDLLGRDGHPSLAAGGIIPNLGLPRRM
;
A
#
# COMPACT_ATOMS: atom_id res chain seq x y z
N MET A 1 -33.65 24.80 22.65
CA MET A 1 -32.71 25.94 22.53
C MET A 1 -31.31 25.38 22.71
N ASN A 2 -30.79 24.72 21.68
CA ASN A 2 -29.96 25.30 20.61
C ASN A 2 -28.51 25.45 21.08
N GLY A 3 -27.61 24.68 20.47
CA GLY A 3 -26.18 24.82 20.68
C GLY A 3 -25.33 23.74 20.01
N THR A 4 -25.74 23.31 18.81
CA THR A 4 -24.95 22.69 17.74
C THR A 4 -23.48 22.37 18.08
N PHE A 5 -23.18 21.10 18.33
CA PHE A 5 -21.81 20.59 18.22
C PHE A 5 -21.39 20.71 16.76
N LEU A 6 -20.49 21.65 16.49
CA LEU A 6 -19.82 21.76 15.20
C LEU A 6 -19.04 20.47 14.96
N SER A 7 -19.60 19.61 14.11
CA SER A 7 -18.87 18.56 13.41
C SER A 7 -17.71 19.23 12.71
N GLN A 8 -16.51 19.16 13.30
CA GLN A 8 -15.28 19.51 12.62
C GLN A 8 -15.17 18.52 11.46
N ASN A 9 -15.41 19.02 10.25
CA ASN A 9 -15.13 18.29 9.02
C ASN A 9 -13.63 18.00 9.02
N LEU A 10 -13.25 16.81 9.48
CA LEU A 10 -11.90 16.31 9.31
C LEU A 10 -11.71 16.16 7.81
N ASP A 11 -10.87 17.02 7.24
CA ASP A 11 -10.41 16.89 5.88
C ASP A 11 -9.59 15.58 5.79
N LEU A 12 -10.27 14.51 5.40
CA LEU A 12 -9.68 13.17 5.18
C LEU A 12 -8.78 13.13 3.93
N SER A 13 -8.55 14.27 3.26
CA SER A 13 -7.70 14.36 2.08
C SER A 13 -6.23 14.67 2.37
N ALA A 14 -5.82 14.74 3.65
CA ALA A 14 -4.42 14.82 4.02
C ALA A 14 -3.68 13.57 3.50
N GLN A 15 -3.08 13.71 2.32
CA GLN A 15 -2.10 12.77 1.78
C GLN A 15 -0.89 12.81 2.72
N PHE A 16 -0.81 11.85 3.61
CA PHE A 16 0.38 11.68 4.44
C PHE A 16 1.50 11.11 3.57
N GLU A 17 2.36 11.99 3.06
CA GLU A 17 3.59 11.57 2.40
C GLU A 17 4.53 10.99 3.46
N THR A 18 4.92 9.73 3.26
CA THR A 18 5.96 9.10 4.07
C THR A 18 7.20 8.91 3.21
N ARG A 19 8.32 9.48 3.66
CA ARG A 19 9.62 9.30 3.01
C ARG A 19 10.49 8.38 3.86
N VAL A 20 10.98 7.31 3.24
CA VAL A 20 11.85 6.32 3.89
C VAL A 20 13.15 6.21 3.10
N GLN A 21 14.28 6.08 3.80
CA GLN A 21 15.54 5.60 3.23
C GLN A 21 15.73 4.17 3.68
N ASP A 22 15.89 3.26 2.72
CA ASP A 22 16.06 1.84 3.00
C ASP A 22 17.07 1.23 2.02
N VAL A 23 17.63 0.08 2.40
CA VAL A 23 18.54 -0.71 1.58
C VAL A 23 17.71 -1.68 0.72
N LEU A 24 17.92 -1.61 -0.59
CA LEU A 24 17.34 -2.59 -1.51
C LEU A 24 18.14 -3.90 -1.43
N ASP A 25 17.72 -4.80 -0.54
CA ASP A 25 18.29 -6.14 -0.41
C ASP A 25 18.06 -6.95 -1.72
N PRO A 26 19.13 -7.33 -2.45
CA PRO A 26 19.00 -8.13 -3.68
C PRO A 26 18.44 -9.52 -3.42
N ALA A 27 18.61 -10.09 -2.22
CA ALA A 27 18.08 -11.42 -1.90
C ALA A 27 16.55 -11.47 -1.99
N ARG A 28 15.87 -10.37 -1.64
CA ARG A 28 14.41 -10.24 -1.76
C ARG A 28 13.95 -10.28 -3.23
N ALA A 29 14.64 -9.56 -4.11
CA ALA A 29 14.33 -9.57 -5.53
C ALA A 29 14.63 -10.95 -6.16
N ALA A 30 15.77 -11.56 -5.83
CA ALA A 30 16.11 -12.90 -6.28
C ALA A 30 15.07 -13.94 -5.81
N ALA A 31 14.62 -13.87 -4.56
CA ALA A 31 13.55 -14.74 -4.05
C ALA A 31 12.24 -14.56 -4.82
N PHE A 32 11.89 -13.32 -5.19
CA PHE A 32 10.68 -13.08 -5.99
C PHE A 32 10.82 -13.58 -7.44
N GLN A 33 12.02 -13.55 -8.04
CA GLN A 33 12.26 -14.20 -9.34
C GLN A 33 11.98 -15.70 -9.28
N ILE A 34 12.48 -16.38 -8.24
CA ILE A 34 12.23 -17.80 -8.01
C ILE A 34 10.72 -18.07 -7.84
N ALA A 35 10.02 -17.25 -7.06
CA ALA A 35 8.57 -17.37 -6.87
C ALA A 35 7.77 -17.23 -8.18
N LEU A 36 8.30 -16.48 -9.15
CA LEU A 36 7.74 -16.32 -10.50
C LEU A 36 8.21 -17.40 -11.49
N GLY A 37 9.00 -18.39 -11.05
CA GLY A 37 9.56 -19.44 -11.90
C GLY A 37 10.66 -18.94 -12.85
N ARG A 38 11.36 -17.86 -12.47
CA ARG A 38 12.46 -17.28 -13.24
C ARG A 38 13.80 -17.63 -12.60
N GLU A 39 14.84 -17.66 -13.41
CA GLU A 39 16.21 -17.78 -12.91
C GLU A 39 16.58 -16.52 -12.10
N PRO A 40 17.08 -16.65 -10.87
CA PRO A 40 17.49 -15.51 -10.06
C PRO A 40 18.82 -14.93 -10.56
N ASP A 41 18.79 -13.67 -11.01
CA ASP A 41 19.98 -12.94 -11.50
C ASP A 41 20.20 -11.57 -10.84
N VAL A 42 19.26 -11.14 -9.97
CA VAL A 42 19.40 -9.85 -9.26
C VAL A 42 20.47 -9.94 -8.19
N THR A 43 21.49 -9.11 -8.35
CA THR A 43 22.64 -9.00 -7.45
C THR A 43 22.88 -7.55 -7.05
N MET A 44 23.80 -7.31 -6.11
CA MET A 44 24.14 -5.96 -5.67
C MET A 44 24.60 -5.08 -6.85
N GLY A 45 24.01 -3.88 -6.98
CA GLY A 45 24.31 -2.95 -8.07
C GLY A 45 23.54 -3.20 -9.36
N ALA A 46 22.82 -4.33 -9.48
CA ALA A 46 21.91 -4.56 -10.61
C ALA A 46 20.73 -3.58 -10.59
N ALA A 47 20.23 -3.22 -11.76
CA ALA A 47 19.00 -2.46 -11.87
C ALA A 47 17.82 -3.32 -11.39
N LEU A 48 16.91 -2.72 -10.63
CA LEU A 48 15.73 -3.43 -10.15
C LEU A 48 14.77 -3.74 -11.31
N PRO A 49 14.27 -4.98 -11.46
CA PRO A 49 13.32 -5.30 -12.52
C PRO A 49 12.02 -4.47 -12.42
N PRO A 50 11.28 -4.29 -13.53
CA PRO A 50 10.03 -3.53 -13.51
C PRO A 50 9.06 -4.06 -12.44
N PHE A 51 8.43 -3.12 -11.71
CA PHE A 51 7.50 -3.35 -10.60
C PHE A 51 8.07 -3.99 -9.30
N PHE A 52 9.34 -4.39 -9.26
CA PHE A 52 9.92 -4.99 -8.05
C PHE A 52 10.10 -4.01 -6.89
N HIS A 53 9.96 -2.69 -7.11
CA HIS A 53 9.99 -1.69 -6.04
C HIS A 53 8.89 -1.93 -4.99
N GLN A 54 7.76 -2.54 -5.37
CA GLN A 54 6.66 -2.89 -4.46
C GLN A 54 7.09 -3.87 -3.37
N LEU A 55 8.17 -4.65 -3.57
CA LEU A 55 8.70 -5.57 -2.57
C LEU A 55 9.34 -4.85 -1.37
N TYR A 56 9.67 -3.57 -1.53
CA TYR A 56 10.43 -2.79 -0.55
C TYR A 56 9.57 -1.72 0.15
N PHE A 57 8.52 -1.24 -0.50
CA PHE A 57 7.67 -0.17 0.02
C PHE A 57 6.29 -0.70 0.42
N TRP A 58 6.17 -1.17 1.65
CA TRP A 58 4.91 -1.66 2.21
C TRP A 58 4.55 -0.99 3.55
N THR A 59 3.29 -1.12 3.97
CA THR A 59 2.83 -0.75 5.32
C THR A 59 2.37 -2.02 6.03
N PRO A 60 3.26 -2.72 6.76
CA PRO A 60 2.90 -3.96 7.42
C PRO A 60 1.83 -3.70 8.48
N GLN A 61 0.85 -4.60 8.57
CA GLN A 61 -0.25 -4.51 9.52
C GLN A 61 -0.34 -5.83 10.31
N PRO A 62 -0.74 -5.78 11.59
CA PRO A 62 -1.02 -7.00 12.35
C PRO A 62 -2.22 -7.75 11.75
N PRO A 63 -2.35 -9.06 11.98
CA PRO A 63 -3.41 -9.89 11.39
C PRO A 63 -4.83 -9.35 11.57
N ASP A 64 -5.14 -8.76 12.74
CA ASP A 64 -6.46 -8.20 13.04
C ASP A 64 -6.82 -6.98 12.18
N LEU A 65 -5.83 -6.37 11.53
CA LEU A 65 -5.96 -5.25 10.59
C LEU A 65 -5.75 -5.67 9.14
N LEU A 66 -5.79 -6.97 8.83
CA LEU A 66 -5.71 -7.49 7.46
C LEU A 66 -7.06 -8.03 6.98
N GLY A 67 -7.34 -7.88 5.69
CA GLY A 67 -8.43 -8.54 4.99
C GLY A 67 -8.14 -10.03 4.78
N ARG A 68 -9.13 -10.76 4.24
CA ARG A 68 -8.99 -12.21 3.96
C ARG A 68 -7.84 -12.53 3.00
N ASP A 69 -7.51 -11.60 2.11
CA ASP A 69 -6.44 -11.71 1.12
C ASP A 69 -5.06 -11.24 1.64
N GLY A 70 -4.98 -10.83 2.91
CA GLY A 70 -3.74 -10.35 3.53
C GLY A 70 -3.38 -8.91 3.18
N HIS A 71 -4.23 -8.18 2.44
CA HIS A 71 -4.07 -6.73 2.30
C HIS A 71 -4.54 -6.00 3.56
N PRO A 72 -4.02 -4.79 3.86
CA PRO A 72 -4.58 -3.95 4.91
C PRO A 72 -6.11 -3.88 4.80
N SER A 73 -6.77 -4.26 5.89
CA SER A 73 -8.22 -4.21 6.01
C SER A 73 -8.66 -2.75 5.89
N LEU A 74 -9.76 -2.53 5.18
CA LEU A 74 -10.33 -1.22 4.97
C LEU A 74 -11.12 -0.84 6.23
N ALA A 75 -10.43 -0.60 7.33
CA ALA A 75 -11.05 -0.13 8.54
C ALA A 75 -11.72 1.23 8.25
N ALA A 76 -13.06 1.24 8.24
CA ALA A 76 -13.96 2.37 8.03
C ALA A 76 -13.83 3.12 6.68
N GLY A 77 -14.26 2.53 5.56
CA GLY A 77 -14.47 3.36 4.36
C GLY A 77 -14.66 2.68 3.00
N GLY A 78 -14.39 1.37 2.88
CA GLY A 78 -14.48 0.66 1.60
C GLY A 78 -13.37 1.02 0.60
N ILE A 79 -13.18 0.15 -0.41
CA ILE A 79 -12.07 0.24 -1.40
C ILE A 79 -12.18 1.49 -2.28
N ILE A 80 -13.42 1.92 -2.54
CA ILE A 80 -13.70 2.95 -3.52
C ILE A 80 -14.13 4.19 -2.73
N PRO A 81 -13.25 5.20 -2.57
CA PRO A 81 -13.72 6.50 -2.12
C PRO A 81 -14.86 6.94 -3.05
N ASN A 82 -15.92 7.53 -2.51
CA ASN A 82 -17.00 8.04 -3.34
C ASN A 82 -16.44 9.16 -4.23
N LEU A 83 -16.15 8.82 -5.49
CA LEU A 83 -15.53 9.74 -6.46
C LEU A 83 -16.51 10.81 -6.97
N GLY A 84 -17.78 10.80 -6.54
CA GLY A 84 -18.83 11.69 -7.04
C GLY A 84 -19.20 11.44 -8.51
N LEU A 85 -18.68 10.37 -9.11
CA LEU A 85 -18.92 10.03 -10.51
C LEU A 85 -20.20 9.19 -10.66
N PRO A 86 -21.05 9.45 -11.67
CA PRO A 86 -22.20 8.60 -11.96
C PRO A 86 -21.74 7.17 -12.27
N ARG A 87 -22.39 6.16 -11.66
CA ARG A 87 -22.19 4.75 -12.06
C ARG A 87 -22.68 4.61 -13.50
N ARG A 88 -21.75 4.36 -14.43
CA ARG A 88 -22.06 3.96 -15.80
C ARG A 88 -21.99 2.43 -15.84
N MET A 89 -23.09 1.77 -16.22
CA MET A 89 -23.10 0.33 -16.52
C MET A 89 -22.27 0.04 -17.76
#